data_AF-A0A920W802-F1
#
_entry.id   AF-A0A920W802-F1
#
_cell.length_a   1.000
_cell.length_b   1.000
_cell.length_c   1.000
_cell.angle_alpha   90.00
_cell.angle_beta   90.00
_cell.angle_gamma   90.00
#
_symmetry.space_group_name_H-M   'P 1'
#
loop_
_entity.id
_entity.type
_entity.pdbx_description
1 polymer ?
#
loop_
_entity_poly.entity_id
_entity_poly.type
_entity_poly.pdbx_seq_one_letter_code
_entity_poly.pdbx_strand_id
1 'polypeptide(L)'
;MPKTKFDKKCVDQFLSYAQFPKLPSRPEACVGWGPGLTPAGDDVVLGMLITFHALERPSLSNDLYEVCRKDATTAYSYELLRYASRGQAARPVLHLMEALGGFGDLDQAVESLANFGATSGGYVMEGVRQALNIASKSEPV
;
A
#
# COMPACT_ATOMS: atom_id res chain seq x y z
N MET A 1 -6.61 7.51 10.95
CA MET A 1 -5.28 8.14 10.88
C MET A 1 -5.43 9.65 10.76
N PRO A 2 -4.56 10.44 11.39
CA PRO A 2 -4.43 11.86 11.07
C PRO A 2 -4.09 12.00 9.58
N LYS A 3 -4.75 12.92 8.88
CA LYS A 3 -4.42 13.25 7.50
C LYS A 3 -3.23 14.18 7.49
N THR A 4 -2.03 13.62 7.42
CA THR A 4 -0.77 14.38 7.46
C THR A 4 -0.09 14.32 6.12
N LYS A 5 0.48 15.45 5.68
CA LYS A 5 1.39 15.50 4.55
C LYS A 5 2.60 14.62 4.89
N PHE A 6 2.93 13.66 4.03
CA PHE A 6 4.12 12.83 4.23
C PHE A 6 5.38 13.69 4.28
N ASP A 7 6.30 13.32 5.17
CA ASP A 7 7.60 13.97 5.29
C ASP A 7 8.48 13.58 4.11
N LYS A 8 9.03 14.58 3.41
CA LYS A 8 9.80 14.37 2.20
C LYS A 8 11.05 13.52 2.44
N LYS A 9 11.75 13.73 3.56
CA LYS A 9 12.98 12.98 3.87
C LYS A 9 12.63 11.51 4.14
N CYS A 10 11.56 11.24 4.88
CA CYS A 10 11.08 9.88 5.12
C CYS A 10 10.63 9.20 3.82
N VAL A 11 9.93 9.91 2.94
CA VAL A 11 9.54 9.38 1.62
C VAL A 11 10.76 9.08 0.75
N ASP A 12 11.72 10.01 0.65
CA ASP A 12 12.93 9.81 -0.15
C ASP A 12 13.76 8.63 0.38
N GLN A 13 13.88 8.50 1.71
CA GLN A 13 14.51 7.33 2.34
C GLN A 13 13.76 6.04 2.01
N PHE A 14 12.43 6.01 2.13
CA PHE A 14 11.64 4.83 1.80
C PHE A 14 11.78 4.42 0.33
N LEU A 15 11.76 5.39 -0.58
CA LEU A 15 11.94 5.13 -2.02
C LEU A 15 13.36 4.66 -2.37
N SER A 16 14.35 4.88 -1.49
CA SER A 16 15.72 4.39 -1.66
C SER A 16 15.87 2.89 -1.39
N TYR A 17 14.92 2.25 -0.69
CA TYR A 17 14.93 0.80 -0.49
C TYR A 17 14.75 0.09 -1.84
N ALA A 18 15.73 -0.73 -2.21
CA ALA A 18 15.83 -1.27 -3.56
C ALA A 18 15.07 -2.60 -3.79
N GLN A 19 14.50 -3.22 -2.76
CA GLN A 19 14.17 -4.65 -2.77
C GLN A 19 12.77 -4.96 -2.23
N PHE A 20 11.73 -4.50 -2.94
CA PHE A 20 10.39 -5.05 -2.76
C PHE A 20 10.07 -6.05 -3.89
N PRO A 21 9.32 -7.12 -3.59
CA PRO A 21 8.89 -8.06 -4.61
C PRO A 21 8.01 -7.37 -5.64
N LYS A 22 8.11 -7.78 -6.91
CA LYS A 22 7.36 -7.17 -8.02
C LYS A 22 6.25 -8.09 -8.48
N LEU A 23 5.16 -7.48 -8.95
CA LEU A 23 4.11 -8.18 -9.67
C LEU A 23 4.52 -8.46 -11.13
N PRO A 24 3.94 -9.48 -11.77
CA PRO A 24 4.20 -9.80 -13.17
C PRO A 24 3.55 -8.80 -14.15
N SER A 25 2.55 -8.03 -13.69
CA SER A 25 1.84 -7.03 -14.50
C SER A 25 1.40 -5.85 -13.62
N ARG A 26 0.51 -5.00 -14.14
CA ARG A 26 0.01 -3.82 -13.40
C ARG A 26 -0.87 -4.26 -12.22
N PRO A 27 -0.87 -3.52 -11.10
CA PRO A 27 -1.64 -3.89 -9.90
C PRO A 27 -3.12 -4.19 -10.18
N GLU A 28 -3.78 -3.42 -11.06
CA GLU A 28 -5.19 -3.59 -11.42
C GLU A 28 -5.46 -4.95 -12.10
N ALA A 29 -4.49 -5.46 -12.86
CA ALA A 29 -4.57 -6.75 -13.55
C ALA A 29 -4.11 -7.93 -12.66
N CYS A 30 -3.66 -7.64 -11.44
CA CYS A 30 -3.16 -8.63 -10.49
C CYS A 30 -4.09 -8.85 -9.29
N VAL A 31 -5.29 -8.26 -9.24
CA VAL A 31 -6.25 -8.58 -8.16
C VAL A 31 -6.47 -10.10 -8.11
N GLY A 32 -6.27 -10.68 -6.92
CA GLY A 32 -6.31 -12.12 -6.67
C GLY A 32 -5.12 -12.93 -7.18
N TRP A 33 -4.09 -12.29 -7.74
CA TRP A 33 -2.90 -12.98 -8.23
C TRP A 33 -1.97 -13.40 -7.08
N GLY A 34 -1.62 -14.68 -7.05
CA GLY A 34 -0.76 -15.29 -6.04
C GLY A 34 -1.52 -16.24 -5.11
N PRO A 35 -0.83 -17.21 -4.50
CA PRO A 35 -1.46 -18.17 -3.60
C PRO A 35 -1.80 -17.56 -2.24
N GLY A 36 -2.64 -18.26 -1.47
CA GLY A 36 -2.88 -17.97 -0.05
C GLY A 36 -4.14 -17.15 0.22
N LEU A 37 -4.30 -16.77 1.50
CA LEU A 37 -5.48 -16.05 1.97
C LEU A 37 -5.46 -14.56 1.55
N THR A 38 -4.26 -14.00 1.44
CA THR A 38 -3.96 -12.65 0.93
C THR A 38 -3.04 -12.79 -0.29
N PRO A 39 -3.60 -12.90 -1.50
CA PRO A 39 -2.82 -12.94 -2.73
C PRO A 39 -1.88 -11.74 -2.85
N ALA A 40 -0.67 -11.98 -3.37
CA ALA A 40 0.37 -10.97 -3.51
C ALA A 40 -0.09 -9.72 -4.29
N GLY A 41 -0.93 -9.90 -5.30
CA GLY A 41 -1.52 -8.80 -6.03
C GLY A 41 -2.42 -7.91 -5.17
N ASP A 42 -3.18 -8.51 -4.26
CA ASP A 42 -4.02 -7.75 -3.34
C ASP A 42 -3.20 -7.04 -2.26
N ASP A 43 -2.10 -7.63 -1.80
CA ASP A 43 -1.19 -6.97 -0.87
C ASP A 43 -0.63 -5.67 -1.47
N VAL A 44 -0.25 -5.68 -2.75
CA VAL A 44 0.16 -4.47 -3.48
C VAL A 44 -0.99 -3.47 -3.57
N VAL A 45 -2.18 -3.92 -3.97
CA VAL A 45 -3.36 -3.04 -4.09
C VAL A 45 -3.73 -2.43 -2.72
N LEU A 46 -3.64 -3.20 -1.64
CA LEU A 46 -3.84 -2.72 -0.26
C LEU A 46 -2.87 -1.60 0.07
N GLY A 47 -1.57 -1.80 -0.22
CA GLY A 47 -0.54 -0.79 -0.02
C GLY A 47 -0.80 0.49 -0.83
N MET A 48 -1.32 0.35 -2.05
CA MET A 48 -1.70 1.51 -2.86
C MET A 48 -2.92 2.24 -2.30
N LEU A 49 -3.99 1.52 -1.95
CA LEU A 49 -5.23 2.09 -1.43
C LEU A 49 -5.00 2.89 -0.15
N ILE A 50 -4.28 2.31 0.82
CA ILE A 50 -4.00 2.99 2.10
C ILE A 50 -3.14 4.25 1.87
N THR A 51 -2.20 4.20 0.92
CA THR A 51 -1.34 5.34 0.57
C THR A 51 -2.12 6.45 -0.12
N PHE A 52 -2.97 6.13 -1.11
CA PHE A 52 -3.82 7.12 -1.76
C PHE A 52 -4.81 7.76 -0.78
N HIS A 53 -5.36 6.97 0.15
CA HIS A 53 -6.18 7.50 1.23
C HIS A 53 -5.38 8.48 2.10
N ALA A 54 -4.17 8.11 2.54
CA ALA A 54 -3.30 8.97 3.36
C ALA A 54 -2.90 10.27 2.66
N LEU A 55 -2.67 10.23 1.34
CA LEU A 55 -2.32 11.38 0.49
C LEU A 55 -3.54 12.21 0.03
N GLU A 56 -4.74 11.88 0.48
CA GLU A 56 -6.00 12.51 0.04
C GLU A 56 -6.15 12.52 -1.49
N ARG A 57 -5.94 11.36 -2.12
CA ARG A 57 -6.17 11.13 -3.56
C ARG A 57 -7.39 10.22 -3.77
N PRO A 58 -8.61 10.70 -3.49
CA PRO A 58 -9.82 9.87 -3.52
C PRO A 58 -10.14 9.34 -4.92
N SER A 59 -9.84 10.08 -6.00
CA SER A 59 -10.02 9.58 -7.37
C SER A 59 -9.18 8.34 -7.65
N LEU A 60 -7.87 8.40 -7.39
CA LEU A 60 -6.96 7.26 -7.55
C LEU A 60 -7.36 6.06 -6.68
N SER A 61 -7.80 6.32 -5.44
CA SER A 61 -8.27 5.26 -4.54
C SER A 61 -9.55 4.61 -5.04
N ASN A 62 -10.53 5.41 -5.49
CA ASN A 62 -11.80 4.92 -6.01
C ASN A 62 -11.61 4.13 -7.31
N ASP A 63 -10.87 4.68 -8.27
CA ASP A 63 -10.61 4.02 -9.56
C ASP A 63 -9.93 2.66 -9.37
N LEU A 64 -8.97 2.57 -8.44
CA LEU A 64 -8.31 1.30 -8.09
C LEU A 64 -9.24 0.36 -7.32
N TYR A 65 -10.09 0.87 -6.43
CA TYR A 65 -11.02 0.01 -5.69
C TYR A 65 -12.13 -0.56 -6.57
N GLU A 66 -12.58 0.14 -7.61
CA GLU A 66 -13.61 -0.34 -8.54
C GLU A 66 -13.20 -1.61 -9.29
N VAL A 67 -11.90 -1.83 -9.53
CA VAL A 67 -11.40 -3.07 -10.15
C VAL A 67 -11.29 -4.24 -9.15
N CYS A 68 -11.41 -3.99 -7.84
CA CYS A 68 -11.30 -4.99 -6.79
C CYS A 68 -12.60 -5.80 -6.65
N ARG A 69 -12.87 -6.69 -7.61
CA ARG A 69 -14.09 -7.51 -7.63
C ARG A 69 -14.03 -8.63 -6.58
N LYS A 70 -15.12 -8.85 -5.84
CA LYS A 70 -15.18 -9.87 -4.77
C LYS A 70 -14.91 -11.30 -5.26
N ASP A 71 -15.28 -11.61 -6.48
CA ASP A 71 -15.08 -12.90 -7.15
C ASP A 71 -13.69 -13.06 -7.79
N ALA A 72 -12.90 -11.98 -7.88
CA ALA A 72 -11.53 -12.03 -8.39
C ALA A 72 -10.52 -12.43 -7.32
N THR A 73 -10.87 -12.41 -6.03
CA THR A 73 -9.97 -12.75 -4.91
C THR A 73 -10.70 -13.52 -3.79
N THR A 74 -10.01 -13.82 -2.69
CA THR A 74 -10.60 -14.41 -1.49
C THR A 74 -11.53 -13.42 -0.80
N ALA A 75 -12.57 -13.94 -0.13
CA ALA A 75 -13.50 -13.11 0.64
C ALA A 75 -12.77 -12.33 1.75
N TYR A 76 -11.71 -12.89 2.34
CA TYR A 76 -10.92 -12.23 3.37
C TYR A 76 -10.12 -11.05 2.79
N SER A 77 -9.40 -11.27 1.69
CA SER A 77 -8.59 -10.24 1.03
C SER A 77 -9.47 -9.09 0.52
N TYR A 78 -10.63 -9.39 -0.06
CA TYR A 78 -11.59 -8.38 -0.49
C TYR A 78 -12.03 -7.43 0.65
N GLU A 79 -12.29 -7.95 1.85
CA GLU A 79 -12.62 -7.11 3.00
C GLU A 79 -11.42 -6.26 3.45
N LEU A 80 -10.18 -6.76 3.38
CA LEU A 80 -8.99 -5.96 3.65
C LEU A 80 -8.82 -4.81 2.66
N LEU A 81 -9.06 -5.05 1.36
CA LEU A 81 -9.03 -4.01 0.33
C LEU A 81 -10.11 -2.94 0.59
N ARG A 82 -11.31 -3.37 0.99
CA ARG A 82 -12.39 -2.46 1.40
C ARG A 82 -12.04 -1.63 2.64
N TYR A 83 -11.34 -2.20 3.62
CA TYR A 83 -10.85 -1.45 4.77
C TYR A 83 -9.76 -0.45 4.36
N ALA A 84 -8.82 -0.86 3.50
CA ALA A 84 -7.73 -0.01 3.03
C ALA A 84 -8.23 1.21 2.26
N SER A 85 -9.24 1.05 1.40
CA SER A 85 -9.88 2.18 0.69
C SER A 85 -10.56 3.19 1.63
N ARG A 86 -10.83 2.80 2.88
CA ARG A 86 -11.40 3.64 3.95
C ARG A 86 -10.34 4.12 4.95
N GLY A 87 -9.06 3.93 4.66
CA GLY A 87 -7.97 4.35 5.56
C GLY A 87 -7.72 3.42 6.74
N GLN A 88 -8.19 2.18 6.68
CA GLN A 88 -8.06 1.19 7.73
C GLN A 88 -7.16 0.04 7.27
N ALA A 89 -6.16 -0.32 8.07
CA ALA A 89 -5.25 -1.42 7.77
C ALA A 89 -4.71 -2.04 9.06
N ALA A 90 -3.99 -3.15 8.94
CA ALA A 90 -3.29 -3.77 10.06
C ALA A 90 -2.25 -2.79 10.66
N ARG A 91 -1.97 -2.92 11.96
CA ARG A 91 -1.13 -1.96 12.68
C ARG A 91 0.27 -1.75 12.06
N PRO A 92 0.99 -2.77 11.57
CA PRO A 92 2.29 -2.54 10.92
C PRO A 92 2.20 -1.69 9.66
N VAL A 93 1.13 -1.83 8.87
CA VAL A 93 0.87 -0.98 7.70
C VAL A 93 0.63 0.46 8.14
N LEU A 94 -0.18 0.64 9.19
CA LEU A 94 -0.44 1.97 9.71
C LEU A 94 0.82 2.62 10.32
N HIS A 95 1.66 1.83 10.98
CA HIS A 95 2.93 2.32 11.52
C HIS A 95 3.87 2.81 10.40
N LEU A 96 3.91 2.13 9.25
CA LEU A 96 4.64 2.63 8.08
C LEU A 96 4.09 3.97 7.59
N MET A 97 2.77 4.15 7.50
CA MET A 97 2.19 5.43 7.06
C MET A 97 2.50 6.57 8.05
N GLU A 98 2.53 6.29 9.37
CA GLU A 98 2.94 7.26 10.40
C GLU A 98 4.42 7.64 10.25
N ALA A 99 5.30 6.66 10.03
CA ALA A 99 6.73 6.90 9.81
C ALA A 99 7.00 7.69 8.52
N LEU A 100 6.27 7.41 7.44
CA LEU A 100 6.29 8.23 6.22
C LEU A 100 5.77 9.66 6.47
N GLY A 101 4.90 9.84 7.48
CA GLY A 101 4.46 11.14 7.99
C GLY A 101 5.49 11.87 8.85
N GLY A 102 6.67 11.29 9.09
CA GLY A 102 7.69 11.83 9.99
C GLY A 102 7.49 11.48 11.47
N PHE A 103 6.59 10.54 11.78
CA PHE A 103 6.32 10.10 13.15
C PHE A 103 6.88 8.70 13.41
N GLY A 104 7.89 8.61 14.26
CA GLY A 104 8.53 7.34 14.63
C GLY A 104 9.74 7.00 13.76
N ASP A 105 10.15 5.73 13.82
CA ASP A 105 11.34 5.21 13.13
C ASP A 105 10.93 4.46 11.84
N LEU A 106 11.39 4.96 10.69
CA LEU A 106 11.07 4.39 9.40
C LEU A 106 11.70 3.01 9.18
N ASP A 107 12.95 2.81 9.61
CA ASP A 107 13.64 1.53 9.46
C ASP A 107 12.93 0.45 10.29
N GLN A 108 12.52 0.79 11.53
CA GLN A 108 11.74 -0.10 12.38
C GLN A 108 10.35 -0.38 11.80
N ALA A 109 9.68 0.61 11.20
CA ALA A 109 8.38 0.40 10.57
C ALA A 109 8.47 -0.52 9.35
N VAL A 110 9.52 -0.37 8.53
CA VAL A 110 9.83 -1.24 7.39
C VAL A 110 10.15 -2.65 7.84
N GLU A 111 11.01 -2.82 8.85
CA GLU A 111 11.35 -4.13 9.41
C GLU A 111 10.12 -4.83 10.02
N SER A 112 9.30 -4.08 10.76
CA SER A 112 8.07 -4.61 11.36
C SER A 112 7.08 -5.08 10.30
N LEU A 113 6.93 -4.34 9.19
CA LEU A 113 6.06 -4.74 8.10
C LEU A 113 6.66 -5.89 7.28
N ALA A 114 7.97 -5.92 7.06
CA ALA A 114 8.65 -7.02 6.39
C ALA A 114 8.47 -8.37 7.11
N ASN A 115 8.42 -8.34 8.45
CA ASN A 115 8.16 -9.51 9.28
C ASN A 115 6.65 -9.80 9.50
N PHE A 116 5.75 -8.99 8.92
CA PHE A 116 4.30 -9.14 9.05
C PHE A 116 3.70 -9.90 7.86
N GLY A 117 3.32 -11.16 8.13
CA GLY A 117 2.82 -12.08 7.11
C GLY A 117 3.95 -12.55 6.18
N ALA A 118 4.07 -13.86 5.97
CA ALA A 118 5.25 -14.51 5.37
C ALA A 118 5.92 -13.73 4.22
N THR A 119 5.15 -13.35 3.20
CA THR A 119 5.62 -12.53 2.07
C THR A 119 4.78 -11.26 1.83
N SER A 120 3.62 -11.16 2.48
CA SER A 120 2.65 -10.08 2.25
C SER A 120 3.20 -8.71 2.56
N GLY A 121 3.98 -8.56 3.63
CA GLY A 121 4.60 -7.29 4.00
C GLY A 121 5.42 -6.64 2.89
N GLY A 122 6.20 -7.45 2.17
CA GLY A 122 6.99 -6.98 1.02
C GLY A 122 6.12 -6.45 -0.11
N TYR A 123 5.04 -7.15 -0.46
CA TYR A 123 4.10 -6.72 -1.50
C TYR A 123 3.31 -5.48 -1.07
N VAL A 124 2.92 -5.34 0.19
CA VAL A 124 2.32 -4.10 0.70
C VAL A 124 3.29 -2.91 0.51
N MET A 125 4.57 -3.07 0.87
CA MET A 125 5.57 -2.02 0.67
C MET A 125 5.79 -1.67 -0.81
N GLU A 126 5.75 -2.65 -1.70
CA GLU A 126 5.77 -2.39 -3.15
C GLU A 126 4.57 -1.54 -3.58
N GLY A 127 3.37 -1.84 -3.07
CA GLY A 127 2.17 -1.04 -3.31
C GLY A 127 2.30 0.41 -2.84
N VAL A 128 2.82 0.62 -1.63
CA VAL A 128 3.13 1.95 -1.10
C VAL A 128 4.10 2.69 -2.02
N ARG A 129 5.18 2.02 -2.44
CA ARG A 129 6.19 2.59 -3.35
C ARG A 129 5.56 3.01 -4.69
N GLN A 130 4.69 2.20 -5.26
CA GLN A 130 4.01 2.54 -6.52
C GLN A 130 3.06 3.74 -6.35
N ALA A 131 2.26 3.77 -5.30
CA ALA A 131 1.34 4.88 -5.05
C ALA A 131 2.06 6.22 -4.82
N LEU A 132 3.19 6.22 -4.07
CA LEU A 132 4.04 7.41 -3.90
C LEU A 132 4.56 7.94 -5.25
N ASN A 133 5.03 7.03 -6.12
CA ASN A 133 5.54 7.37 -7.46
C ASN A 133 4.45 7.86 -8.42
N ILE A 134 3.20 7.41 -8.27
CA ILE A 134 2.07 7.90 -9.04
C ILE A 134 1.68 9.29 -8.55
N ALA A 135 1.53 9.46 -7.23
CA ALA A 135 1.09 10.71 -6.63
C ALA A 135 2.08 11.86 -6.87
N SER A 136 3.39 11.59 -6.89
CA SER A 136 4.42 12.60 -7.20
C SER A 136 4.40 13.07 -8.65
N LYS A 137 3.88 12.26 -9.58
CA LYS A 137 3.70 12.63 -11.00
C LYS A 137 2.38 13.34 -11.28
N SER A 138 1.43 13.27 -10.34
CA SER A 138 0.09 13.84 -10.45
C SER A 138 -0.04 15.23 -9.82
N GLU A 139 1.05 15.87 -9.37
CA GLU A 139 1.01 17.30 -9.04
C GLU A 139 0.89 18.11 -10.33
N PRO A 140 -0.18 18.89 -10.54
CA PRO A 140 -0.28 19.79 -11.67
C PRO A 140 0.69 20.97 -11.47
N VAL A 141 1.33 21.39 -12.56
CA VAL A 141 1.87 22.75 -12.73
C VAL A 141 0.71 23.75 -12.67
#